data_AF-A0A9D9S1H7-F1
#
_entry.id   AF-A0A9D9S1H7-F1
#
_cell.length_a   1.000
_cell.length_b   1.000
_cell.length_c   1.000
_cell.angle_alpha   90.00
_cell.angle_beta   90.00
_cell.angle_gamma   90.00
#
_symmetry.space_group_name_H-M   'P 1'
#
loop_
_entity.id
_entity.type
_entity.pdbx_description
1 polymer ?
#
loop_
_entity_poly.entity_id
_entity_poly.type
_entity_poly.pdbx_seq_one_letter_code
_entity_poly.pdbx_strand_id
1 'polypeptide(L)'
;MKEQTIHLHSAAPAKPAEGQVCNGCGVCCALETCPAARLRFLQTKGPCPALQWSDAEQRYHCGLLVNPRTYLSRLPVSAEPIAQRLLARWIAAGKGCDCSADVQA
;
A
#
# COMPACT_ATOMS: atom_id res chain seq x y z
N MET A 1 5.49 -21.02 12.34
CA MET A 1 4.95 -19.65 12.43
C MET A 1 6.07 -18.68 12.12
N LYS A 2 5.81 -17.65 11.30
CA LYS A 2 6.74 -16.53 11.11
C LYS A 2 6.15 -15.34 11.86
N GLU A 3 6.81 -14.93 12.93
CA GLU A 3 6.46 -13.72 13.68
C GLU A 3 7.31 -12.57 13.14
N GLN A 4 6.66 -11.43 12.90
CA GLN A 4 7.33 -10.22 12.43
C GLN A 4 6.71 -9.01 13.12
N THR A 5 7.56 -8.19 13.75
CA THR A 5 7.12 -6.93 14.36
C THR A 5 7.06 -5.85 13.28
N ILE A 6 5.92 -5.19 13.16
CA ILE A 6 5.74 -3.99 12.34
C ILE A 6 5.31 -2.82 13.23
N HIS A 7 5.78 -1.63 12.89
CA HIS A 7 5.38 -0.41 13.57
C HIS A 7 4.40 0.35 12.68
N LEU A 8 3.19 0.55 13.18
CA LEU A 8 2.15 1.34 12.55
C LEU A 8 1.77 2.51 13.45
N HIS A 9 1.22 3.56 12.84
CA HIS A 9 0.70 4.69 13.58
C HIS A 9 -0.49 4.25 14.43
N SER A 10 -0.54 4.71 15.68
CA SER A 10 -1.58 4.29 16.65
C SER A 10 -3.00 4.64 16.20
N ALA A 11 -3.15 5.72 15.44
CA ALA A 11 -4.42 6.15 14.89
C ALA A 11 -4.79 5.46 13.55
N ALA A 12 -3.94 4.57 13.03
CA ALA A 12 -4.27 3.85 11.81
C ALA A 12 -5.53 2.98 11.99
N PRO A 13 -6.39 2.87 10.97
CA PRO A 13 -7.59 2.08 11.08
C PRO A 13 -7.23 0.60 11.26
N ALA A 14 -8.06 -0.12 12.00
CA ALA A 14 -7.89 -1.56 12.20
C ALA A 14 -7.82 -2.30 10.85
N LYS A 15 -7.07 -3.41 10.81
CA LYS A 15 -6.98 -4.24 9.62
C LYS A 15 -8.39 -4.71 9.22
N PRO A 16 -8.81 -4.50 7.96
CA PRO A 16 -10.09 -4.99 7.50
C PRO A 16 -10.05 -6.53 7.41
N ALA A 17 -11.22 -7.16 7.54
CA ALA A 17 -11.35 -8.60 7.35
C ALA A 17 -10.89 -9.01 5.93
N GLU A 18 -10.48 -10.26 5.79
CA GLU A 18 -10.11 -10.81 4.48
C GLU A 18 -11.28 -10.66 3.49
N GLY A 19 -10.96 -10.24 2.26
CA GLY A 19 -11.95 -9.94 1.22
C GLY A 19 -12.62 -8.56 1.34
N GLN A 20 -12.48 -7.82 2.44
CA GLN A 20 -12.99 -6.45 2.55
C GLN A 20 -12.09 -5.44 1.84
N VAL A 21 -12.66 -4.30 1.46
CA VAL A 21 -11.94 -3.25 0.75
C VAL A 21 -10.79 -2.69 1.58
N CYS A 22 -9.70 -2.30 0.92
CA CYS A 22 -8.56 -1.66 1.58
C CYS A 22 -8.99 -0.31 2.18
N ASN A 23 -8.82 -0.17 3.50
CA ASN A 23 -9.12 1.04 4.26
C ASN A 23 -7.87 1.90 4.56
N GLY A 24 -6.68 1.46 4.14
CA GLY A 24 -5.43 2.15 4.46
C GLY A 24 -4.86 1.84 5.84
N CYS A 25 -5.10 0.65 6.41
CA CYS A 25 -4.48 0.23 7.68
C CYS A 25 -2.94 0.15 7.65
N GLY A 26 -2.33 0.00 6.47
CA GLY A 26 -0.88 -0.06 6.30
C GLY A 26 -0.23 -1.42 6.64
N VAL A 27 -0.96 -2.36 7.25
CA VAL A 27 -0.44 -3.67 7.68
C VAL A 27 0.22 -4.45 6.54
N CYS A 28 -0.50 -4.69 5.45
CA CYS A 28 0.03 -5.45 4.31
C CYS A 28 1.26 -4.77 3.69
N CYS A 29 1.23 -3.45 3.58
CA CYS A 29 2.32 -2.65 3.01
C CYS A 29 3.55 -2.57 3.92
N ALA A 30 3.36 -2.69 5.23
CA ALA A 30 4.45 -2.76 6.22
C ALA A 30 5.10 -4.16 6.25
N LEU A 31 4.32 -5.21 5.98
CA LEU A 31 4.81 -6.59 5.91
C LEU A 31 5.57 -6.87 4.61
N GLU A 32 4.96 -6.54 3.47
CA GLU A 32 5.51 -6.81 2.16
C GLU A 32 5.12 -5.78 1.10
N THR A 33 5.90 -5.75 0.03
CA THR A 33 5.62 -4.89 -1.12
C THR A 33 4.70 -5.60 -2.10
N CYS A 34 3.73 -4.86 -2.66
CA CYS A 34 2.88 -5.33 -3.75
C CYS A 34 3.68 -5.55 -5.06
N PRO A 35 3.14 -6.28 -6.06
CA PRO A 35 3.84 -6.53 -7.32
C PRO A 35 4.35 -5.26 -8.03
N ALA A 36 3.60 -4.16 -7.96
CA ALA A 36 4.01 -2.88 -8.52
C ALA A 36 5.20 -2.26 -7.77
N ALA A 37 5.19 -2.32 -6.43
CA ALA A 37 6.28 -1.86 -5.60
C ALA A 37 7.53 -2.75 -5.76
N ARG A 38 7.37 -4.06 -5.94
CA ARG A 38 8.48 -4.97 -6.28
C ARG A 38 9.13 -4.59 -7.60
N LEU A 39 8.34 -4.32 -8.64
CA LEU A 39 8.86 -3.91 -9.93
C LEU A 39 9.55 -2.53 -9.85
N ARG A 40 9.01 -1.62 -9.02
CA ARG A 40 9.53 -0.26 -8.92
C ARG A 40 10.76 -0.13 -8.03
N PHE A 41 10.75 -0.76 -6.85
CA PHE A 41 11.77 -0.64 -5.82
C PHE A 41 12.72 -1.83 -5.76
N LEU A 42 12.47 -2.90 -6.54
CA LEU A 42 13.24 -4.15 -6.53
C LEU A 42 13.37 -4.75 -5.13
N GLN A 43 12.35 -4.53 -4.29
CA GLN A 43 12.26 -4.96 -2.91
C GLN A 43 10.98 -5.77 -2.74
N THR A 44 11.05 -6.89 -2.00
CA THR A 44 9.89 -7.77 -1.73
C THR A 44 9.34 -7.64 -0.31
N LYS A 45 10.23 -7.37 0.66
CA LYS A 45 9.89 -7.23 2.08
C LYS A 45 9.49 -5.80 2.42
N GLY A 46 8.61 -5.60 3.37
CA GLY A 46 8.21 -4.28 3.83
C GLY A 46 9.21 -3.66 4.82
N PRO A 47 9.01 -2.38 5.21
CA PRO A 47 7.91 -1.52 4.76
C PRO A 47 8.09 -1.02 3.32
N CYS A 48 6.99 -0.86 2.59
CA CYS A 48 6.99 -0.32 1.23
C CYS A 48 7.50 1.14 1.23
N PRO A 49 8.48 1.51 0.39
CA PRO A 49 8.98 2.89 0.30
C PRO A 49 7.93 3.91 -0.16
N ALA A 50 6.82 3.45 -0.73
CA ALA A 50 5.69 4.28 -1.11
C ALA A 50 4.59 4.36 -0.05
N LEU A 51 4.75 3.73 1.12
CA LEU A 51 3.77 3.83 2.21
C LEU A 51 3.85 5.21 2.87
N GLN A 52 2.79 6.01 2.76
CA GLN A 52 2.74 7.37 3.29
C GLN A 52 1.62 7.48 4.33
N TRP A 53 1.93 8.04 5.50
CA TRP A 53 0.91 8.39 6.49
C TRP A 53 0.20 9.68 6.08
N SER A 54 -1.13 9.71 6.22
CA SER A 54 -1.94 10.92 6.05
C SER A 54 -2.55 11.31 7.38
N ASP A 55 -2.05 12.38 7.99
CA ASP A 55 -2.62 12.94 9.22
C ASP A 55 -4.04 13.50 9.00
N ALA A 56 -4.35 14.00 7.80
CA ALA A 56 -5.67 14.54 7.51
C ALA A 56 -6.76 13.46 7.53
N GLU A 57 -6.44 12.26 7.05
CA GLU A 57 -7.38 11.15 6.92
C GLU A 57 -7.14 10.04 7.95
N GLN A 58 -6.15 10.21 8.83
CA GLN A 58 -5.70 9.24 9.85
C GLN A 58 -5.52 7.83 9.27
N ARG A 59 -4.97 7.73 8.07
CA ARG A 59 -4.79 6.45 7.35
C ARG A 59 -3.54 6.47 6.48
N TYR A 60 -3.09 5.28 6.09
CA TYR A 60 -2.01 5.14 5.14
C TYR A 60 -2.49 5.21 3.69
N HIS A 61 -1.71 5.91 2.88
CA HIS A 61 -1.86 6.03 1.44
C HIS A 61 -0.72 5.34 0.72
N CYS A 62 -1.04 4.75 -0.44
CA CYS A 62 -0.04 4.27 -1.36
C CYS A 62 0.43 5.45 -2.22
N GLY A 63 1.62 5.97 -1.94
CA GLY A 63 2.24 7.04 -2.72
C GLY A 63 2.41 6.71 -4.20
N LEU A 64 2.60 5.43 -4.53
CA LEU A 64 2.61 4.92 -5.92
C LEU A 64 1.26 5.14 -6.62
N LEU A 65 0.15 5.11 -5.87
CA LEU A 65 -1.20 5.33 -6.39
C LEU A 65 -1.59 6.80 -6.35
N VAL A 66 -1.33 7.50 -5.24
CA VAL A 66 -1.71 8.90 -5.06
C VAL A 66 -0.83 9.83 -5.90
N ASN A 67 0.49 9.59 -5.90
CA ASN A 67 1.47 10.42 -6.57
C ASN A 67 2.41 9.55 -7.43
N PRO A 68 1.91 8.88 -8.48
CA PRO A 68 2.71 7.95 -9.29
C PRO A 68 3.94 8.63 -9.89
N ARG A 69 3.89 9.93 -10.18
CA ARG A 69 4.98 10.70 -10.80
C ARG A 69 6.18 10.91 -9.90
N THR A 70 5.95 11.05 -8.60
CA THR A 70 7.03 11.13 -7.60
C THR A 70 7.89 9.87 -7.64
N TYR A 71 7.28 8.72 -7.93
CA TYR A 71 7.97 7.45 -8.01
C TYR A 71 8.37 7.09 -9.45
N LEU A 72 7.56 7.40 -10.45
CA LEU A 72 7.77 7.10 -11.86
C LEU A 72 8.17 8.38 -12.60
N SER A 73 9.41 8.82 -12.41
CA SER A 73 9.93 10.07 -12.98
C SER A 73 9.89 10.14 -14.52
N ARG A 74 9.79 8.99 -15.21
CA ARG A 74 9.64 8.92 -16.68
C ARG A 74 8.19 8.94 -17.17
N LEU A 75 7.21 9.03 -16.27
CA LEU A 75 5.79 9.00 -16.66
C LEU A 75 5.36 10.37 -17.20
N PRO A 76 4.85 10.46 -18.45
CA PRO A 76 4.33 11.72 -18.97
C PRO A 76 3.06 12.14 -18.24
N VAL A 77 2.85 13.46 -18.10
CA VAL A 77 1.72 14.09 -17.38
C VAL A 77 0.38 13.51 -17.85
N SER A 78 0.22 13.35 -19.15
CA SER A 78 -1.03 12.85 -19.77
C SER A 78 -1.32 11.38 -19.45
N ALA A 79 -0.31 10.59 -19.10
CA ALA A 79 -0.46 9.17 -18.77
C ALA A 79 -0.71 8.91 -17.28
N GLU A 80 -0.60 9.93 -16.43
CA GLU A 80 -0.82 9.84 -14.98
C GLU A 80 -2.15 9.17 -14.59
N PRO A 81 -3.33 9.63 -15.07
CA PRO A 81 -4.60 9.00 -14.69
C PRO A 81 -4.73 7.55 -15.17
N ILE A 82 -4.11 7.22 -16.31
CA ILE A 82 -4.10 5.86 -16.85
C ILE A 82 -3.20 4.97 -15.98
N ALA A 83 -2.01 5.45 -15.63
CA ALA A 83 -1.08 4.74 -14.77
C ALA A 83 -1.68 4.50 -13.38
N GLN A 84 -2.36 5.49 -12.78
CA GLN A 84 -3.07 5.31 -11.51
C GLN A 84 -4.12 4.20 -11.59
N ARG A 85 -4.95 4.20 -12.64
CA ARG A 85 -5.98 3.16 -12.85
C ARG A 85 -5.37 1.78 -13.05
N LEU A 86 -4.29 1.68 -13.84
CA LEU A 86 -3.58 0.42 -14.07
C LEU A 86 -2.93 -0.09 -12.78
N LEU A 87 -2.27 0.78 -12.02
CA LEU A 87 -1.68 0.46 -10.73
C LEU A 87 -2.74 0.02 -9.73
N ALA A 88 -3.86 0.73 -9.61
CA ALA A 88 -4.98 0.34 -8.76
C ALA A 88 -5.50 -1.07 -9.12
N ARG A 89 -5.61 -1.36 -10.42
CA ARG A 89 -6.01 -2.69 -10.92
C ARG A 89 -4.97 -3.76 -10.60
N TRP A 90 -3.69 -3.45 -10.77
CA TRP A 90 -2.58 -4.37 -10.57
C TRP A 90 -2.37 -4.74 -9.11
N ILE A 91 -2.55 -3.78 -8.20
CA ILE A 91 -2.38 -4.01 -6.76
C ILE A 91 -3.70 -4.36 -6.07
N ALA A 92 -4.78 -4.52 -6.83
CA ALA A 92 -6.13 -4.74 -6.33
C ALA A 92 -6.53 -3.72 -5.24
N ALA A 93 -6.04 -2.47 -5.33
CA ALA A 93 -6.31 -1.44 -4.34
C ALA A 93 -7.82 -1.20 -4.26
N GLY A 94 -8.38 -1.40 -3.07
CA GLY A 94 -9.82 -1.26 -2.82
C GLY A 94 -10.70 -2.39 -3.38
N LYS A 95 -10.12 -3.49 -3.86
CA LYS A 95 -10.87 -4.68 -4.33
C LYS A 95 -11.04 -5.74 -3.25
N GLY A 96 -10.04 -5.96 -2.40
CA GLY A 96 -10.08 -6.92 -1.30
C GLY A 96 -8.73 -7.04 -0.59
N CYS A 97 -8.77 -7.21 0.72
CA CYS A 97 -7.60 -7.55 1.54
C CYS A 97 -7.30 -9.05 1.38
N ASP A 98 -6.13 -9.38 0.84
CA ASP A 98 -5.59 -10.73 0.69
C ASP A 98 -4.62 -11.12 1.83
N CYS A 99 -4.41 -10.20 2.78
CA CYS A 99 -3.48 -10.40 3.88
C CYS A 99 -4.15 -11.21 5.00
N SER A 100 -3.65 -12.43 5.24
CA SER A 100 -4.07 -13.32 6.33
C SER A 100 -3.35 -13.07 7.66
N ALA A 101 -2.53 -12.02 7.75
CA ALA A 101 -1.85 -11.66 8.99
C ALA A 101 -2.87 -11.25 10.07
N ASP A 102 -2.70 -11.82 11.26
CA ASP A 102 -3.40 -11.41 12.47
C ASP A 102 -2.60 -10.30 13.15
N VAL A 103 -3.26 -9.20 13.52
CA VAL A 103 -2.62 -8.05 14.17
C VAL A 103 -2.92 -8.13 15.65
N GLN A 104 -1.90 -8.48 16.43
CA GLN A 104 -1.98 -8.46 17.89
C GLN A 104 -1.65 -7.05 18.37
N ALA A 105 -2.60 -6.40 19.04
CA ALA A 105 -2.52 -5.04 19.57
C ALA A 105 -1.95 -5.02 21.00
#